data_AF-W1WXH4-F1
#
_entry.id   AF-W1WXH4-F1
#
_cell.length_a   1.000
_cell.length_b   1.000
_cell.length_c   1.000
_cell.angle_alpha   90.00
_cell.angle_beta   90.00
_cell.angle_gamma   90.00
#
_symmetry.space_group_name_H-M   'P 1'
#
loop_
_entity.id
_entity.type
_entity.pdbx_description
1 polymer ?
#
loop_
_entity_poly.entity_id
_entity_poly.type
_entity_poly.pdbx_seq_one_letter_code
_entity_poly.pdbx_strand_id
1 'polypeptide(L)'
;QPRSCAATSCTVNGNIFADQTDYVATYEDEARRYYTNIVGKYGPQVQNAIRKVSGLDIKRIAPLHGPIWRTPETIDYILRKYLHWSSYTACKKGVVIAFGSMYGNTRAIAQQLAKQLSKRGVTDIKIYDVSKTNASYIIADAWKYTNLVTIA
;
A
#
# COMPACT_ATOMS: atom_id res chain seq x y z
N GLN A 1 -13.62 -12.75 -6.41
CA GLN A 1 -13.30 -11.53 -5.64
C GLN A 1 -12.48 -11.95 -4.43
N PRO A 2 -11.20 -11.57 -4.29
CA PRO A 2 -10.50 -11.75 -3.03
C PRO A 2 -11.07 -10.73 -2.03
N ARG A 3 -11.32 -11.19 -0.80
CA ARG A 3 -12.03 -10.46 0.25
C ARG A 3 -11.28 -9.18 0.61
N SER A 4 -11.77 -8.03 0.14
CA SER A 4 -11.18 -6.74 0.47
C SER A 4 -11.56 -6.32 1.89
N CYS A 5 -10.56 -6.12 2.75
CA CYS A 5 -10.75 -5.51 4.06
C CYS A 5 -10.95 -4.00 3.88
N ALA A 6 -12.18 -3.52 4.07
CA ALA A 6 -12.46 -2.09 4.17
C ALA A 6 -12.17 -1.63 5.62
N ALA A 7 -11.05 -0.94 5.80
CA ALA A 7 -10.72 0.16 6.72
C ALA A 7 -11.34 0.33 8.15
N THR A 8 -12.22 -0.52 8.68
CA THR A 8 -12.83 -0.31 10.01
C THR A 8 -13.07 -1.57 10.85
N SER A 9 -12.93 -2.76 10.26
CA SER A 9 -12.84 -4.02 10.99
C SER A 9 -12.11 -5.00 10.09
N CYS A 10 -10.78 -5.02 10.17
CA CYS A 10 -10.09 -6.19 9.66
C CYS A 10 -10.55 -7.32 10.58
N THR A 11 -11.38 -8.23 10.07
CA THR A 11 -11.63 -9.51 10.71
C THR A 11 -10.27 -10.18 10.77
N VAL A 12 -9.56 -9.96 11.88
CA VAL A 12 -8.44 -10.79 12.27
C VAL A 12 -9.04 -12.18 12.31
N ASN A 13 -8.55 -13.08 11.44
CA ASN A 13 -9.12 -14.41 11.23
C ASN A 13 -8.89 -15.25 12.50
N GLY A 14 -9.58 -14.92 13.59
CA GLY A 14 -9.31 -15.36 14.96
C GLY A 14 -8.06 -14.72 15.62
N ASN A 15 -6.97 -14.53 14.86
CA ASN A 15 -5.67 -14.16 15.42
C ASN A 15 -5.46 -12.65 15.50
N ILE A 16 -5.50 -12.10 16.72
CA ILE A 16 -5.38 -10.65 16.96
C ILE A 16 -3.93 -10.14 17.03
N PHE A 17 -2.94 -11.03 17.06
CA PHE A 17 -1.53 -10.68 17.23
C PHE A 17 -0.73 -10.84 15.94
N ALA A 18 0.15 -9.89 15.64
CA ALA A 18 0.91 -9.88 14.39
C ALA A 18 1.87 -11.08 14.27
N ASP A 19 2.42 -11.56 15.40
CA ASP A 19 3.33 -12.71 15.47
C ASP A 19 2.65 -14.07 15.22
N GLN A 20 1.32 -14.12 15.21
CA GLN A 20 0.54 -15.35 15.01
C GLN A 20 0.05 -15.54 13.57
N THR A 21 0.43 -14.64 12.67
CA THR A 21 -0.03 -14.64 11.28
C THR A 21 1.12 -14.31 10.34
N ASP A 22 1.05 -14.76 9.09
CA ASP A 22 1.90 -14.19 8.04
C ASP A 22 1.39 -12.79 7.69
N TYR A 23 1.85 -11.79 8.45
CA TYR A 23 1.42 -10.41 8.29
C TYR A 23 1.73 -9.87 6.89
N VAL A 24 2.89 -10.23 6.34
CA VAL A 24 3.36 -9.74 5.04
C VAL A 24 2.41 -10.22 3.94
N ALA A 25 2.12 -11.52 3.93
CA ALA A 25 1.24 -12.10 2.92
C ALA A 25 -0.23 -11.69 3.09
N THR A 26 -0.67 -11.47 4.34
CA THR A 26 -2.10 -11.32 4.65
C THR A 26 -2.55 -9.87 4.74
N TYR A 27 -1.75 -9.00 5.34
CA TYR A 27 -2.20 -7.68 5.80
C TYR A 27 -1.39 -6.51 5.24
N GLU A 28 -0.17 -6.71 4.74
CA GLU A 28 0.68 -5.58 4.34
C GLU A 28 0.05 -4.70 3.25
N ASP A 29 -0.55 -5.30 2.22
CA ASP A 29 -1.15 -4.53 1.12
C ASP A 29 -2.36 -3.71 1.59
N GLU A 30 -3.19 -4.24 2.50
CA GLU A 30 -4.30 -3.49 3.11
C GLU A 30 -3.81 -2.44 4.11
N ALA A 31 -2.75 -2.72 4.87
CA ALA A 31 -2.12 -1.75 5.75
C ALA A 31 -1.51 -0.58 4.96
N ARG A 32 -0.89 -0.86 3.82
CA ARG A 32 -0.40 0.17 2.89
C ARG A 32 -1.58 0.97 2.35
N ARG A 33 -2.65 0.32 1.90
CA ARG A 33 -3.86 0.99 1.43
C ARG A 33 -4.47 1.91 2.49
N TYR A 34 -4.57 1.46 3.74
CA TYR A 34 -4.99 2.30 4.86
C TYR A 34 -4.07 3.52 5.01
N TYR A 35 -2.75 3.27 5.10
CA TYR A 35 -1.76 4.32 5.29
C TYR A 35 -1.85 5.37 4.19
N THR A 36 -1.82 4.96 2.92
CA THR A 36 -1.75 5.89 1.78
C THR A 36 -3.02 6.71 1.63
N ASN A 37 -4.19 6.15 1.96
CA ASN A 37 -5.47 6.83 1.79
C ASN A 37 -5.86 7.70 2.99
N ILE A 38 -5.40 7.39 4.19
CA ILE A 38 -5.78 8.13 5.42
C ILE A 38 -4.64 9.00 5.91
N VAL A 39 -3.44 8.44 6.03
CA VAL A 39 -2.29 9.05 6.70
C VAL A 39 -1.28 9.65 5.71
N GLY A 40 -1.27 9.21 4.45
CA GLY A 40 -0.21 9.50 3.48
C GLY A 40 0.12 10.98 3.27
N LYS A 41 -0.86 11.88 3.44
CA LYS A 41 -0.64 13.34 3.39
C LYS A 41 0.21 13.89 4.54
N TYR A 42 0.43 13.12 5.61
CA TYR A 42 1.07 13.55 6.85
C TYR A 42 2.46 12.92 7.08
N GLY A 43 3.22 12.64 6.01
CA GLY A 43 4.52 11.98 6.10
C GLY A 43 5.49 12.62 7.11
N PRO A 44 5.73 13.94 7.05
CA PRO A 44 6.60 14.62 8.02
C PRO A 44 6.11 14.48 9.47
N GLN A 45 4.80 14.52 9.70
CA GLN A 45 4.21 14.37 11.03
C GLN A 45 4.38 12.94 11.56
N VAL A 46 4.25 11.92 10.70
CA VAL A 46 4.52 10.52 11.06
C VAL A 46 5.97 10.35 11.49
N GLN A 47 6.93 10.86 10.71
CA GLN A 47 8.35 10.79 11.07
C GLN A 47 8.65 11.51 12.38
N ASN A 48 8.04 12.67 12.62
CA ASN A 48 8.15 13.41 13.89
C ASN A 48 7.58 12.62 15.06
N ALA A 49 6.41 11.99 14.90
CA ALA A 49 5.79 11.18 15.94
C ALA A 49 6.68 9.98 16.29
N ILE A 50 7.21 9.28 15.30
CA ILE A 50 8.12 8.13 15.50
C ILE A 50 9.40 8.57 16.22
N ARG A 51 10.00 9.72 15.84
CA ARG A 51 11.18 10.28 16.54
C ARG A 51 10.91 10.62 18.01
N LYS A 52 9.70 11.09 18.35
CA LYS A 52 9.37 11.40 19.75
C LYS A 52 9.30 10.15 20.63
N VAL A 53 8.89 9.02 20.05
CA VAL A 53 8.72 7.76 20.80
C VAL A 53 9.93 6.83 20.70
N SER A 54 10.91 7.13 19.84
CA SER A 54 12.08 6.25 19.62
C SER A 54 12.99 6.09 20.83
N GLY A 55 12.90 7.00 21.82
CA GLY A 55 13.62 6.88 23.08
C GLY A 55 12.89 6.04 24.15
N LEU A 56 11.68 5.56 23.87
CA LEU A 56 10.87 4.77 24.80
C LEU A 56 11.07 3.28 24.55
N ASP A 57 11.02 2.49 25.63
CA ASP A 57 10.96 1.03 25.55
C ASP A 57 9.54 0.57 25.21
N ILE A 58 9.22 0.54 23.91
CA ILE A 58 7.89 0.18 23.42
C ILE A 58 7.68 -1.33 23.55
N LYS A 59 6.90 -1.74 24.56
CA LYS A 59 6.53 -3.15 24.77
C LYS A 59 5.37 -3.63 23.91
N ARG A 60 4.50 -2.71 23.47
CA ARG A 60 3.29 -3.04 22.71
C ARG A 60 2.78 -1.84 21.91
N ILE A 61 2.25 -2.11 20.73
CA ILE A 61 1.46 -1.16 19.93
C ILE A 61 0.10 -1.83 19.67
N ALA A 62 -0.97 -1.23 20.18
CA ALA A 62 -2.34 -1.72 20.02
C ALA A 62 -3.15 -0.69 19.21
N PRO A 63 -3.13 -0.76 17.88
CA PRO A 63 -3.89 0.17 17.04
C PRO A 63 -5.39 -0.11 17.13
N LEU A 64 -6.21 0.89 16.77
CA LEU A 64 -7.66 0.72 16.64
C LEU A 64 -8.03 -0.24 15.50
N HIS A 65 -7.16 -0.37 14.48
CA HIS A 65 -7.37 -1.22 13.32
C HIS A 65 -6.16 -2.12 13.06
N GLY A 66 -6.43 -3.41 12.80
CA GLY A 66 -5.40 -4.40 12.50
C GLY A 66 -4.88 -5.14 13.75
N PRO A 67 -3.81 -5.94 13.60
CA PRO A 67 -3.30 -6.75 14.69
C PRO A 67 -2.50 -5.92 15.71
N ILE A 68 -2.37 -6.48 16.91
CA ILE A 68 -1.54 -5.97 18.00
C ILE A 68 -0.09 -6.39 17.78
N TRP A 69 0.83 -5.44 17.95
CA TRP A 69 2.28 -5.63 17.86
C TRP A 69 2.84 -5.74 19.28
N ARG A 70 3.50 -6.85 19.60
CA ARG A 70 3.93 -7.13 20.99
C ARG A 70 5.33 -7.71 21.13
N THR A 71 5.97 -8.07 20.02
CA THR A 71 7.35 -8.56 20.02
C THR A 71 8.27 -7.46 19.48
N PRO A 72 9.54 -7.40 19.89
CA PRO A 72 10.48 -6.41 19.36
C PRO A 72 10.57 -6.42 17.83
N GLU A 73 10.52 -7.60 17.21
CA GLU A 73 10.65 -7.78 15.76
C GLU A 73 9.42 -7.23 15.02
N THR A 74 8.23 -7.53 15.53
CA THR A 74 6.97 -7.08 14.92
C THR A 74 6.78 -5.57 15.10
N ILE A 75 7.18 -5.02 16.25
CA ILE A 75 7.17 -3.57 16.52
C ILE A 75 8.14 -2.83 15.60
N ASP A 76 9.38 -3.29 15.51
CA ASP A 76 10.38 -2.67 14.64
C ASP A 76 9.98 -2.76 13.16
N TYR A 77 9.42 -3.89 12.74
CA TYR A 77 8.87 -4.06 11.40
C TYR A 77 7.84 -2.99 11.03
N ILE A 78 6.81 -2.77 11.87
CA ILE A 78 5.76 -1.80 11.54
C ILE A 78 6.28 -0.36 11.60
N LEU A 79 7.18 -0.03 12.54
CA LEU A 79 7.82 1.28 12.60
C LEU A 79 8.63 1.57 11.34
N ARG A 80 9.44 0.61 10.88
CA ARG A 80 10.20 0.75 9.62
C ARG A 80 9.27 0.91 8.41
N LYS A 81 8.15 0.21 8.35
CA LYS A 81 7.16 0.38 7.27
C LYS A 81 6.55 1.78 7.28
N TYR A 82 6.15 2.30 8.44
CA TYR A 82 5.63 3.67 8.54
C TYR A 82 6.70 4.72 8.19
N LEU A 83 7.95 4.54 8.61
CA LEU A 83 9.07 5.39 8.20
C LEU A 83 9.28 5.36 6.68
N HIS A 84 9.24 4.17 6.08
CA HIS A 84 9.38 4.02 4.64
C HIS A 84 8.21 4.67 3.89
N TRP A 85 6.97 4.39 4.24
CA TRP A 85 5.80 4.95 3.57
C TRP A 85 5.69 6.48 3.75
N SER A 86 6.09 7.00 4.90
CA SER A 86 6.16 8.46 5.16
C SER A 86 7.28 9.18 4.40
N SER A 87 8.27 8.45 3.88
CA SER A 87 9.35 9.03 3.08
C SER A 87 8.95 9.31 1.62
N TYR A 88 7.77 8.84 1.19
CA TYR A 88 7.33 8.88 -0.21
C TYR A 88 8.23 8.13 -1.19
N THR A 89 9.15 7.31 -0.68
CA THR A 89 9.99 6.43 -1.50
C THR A 89 9.18 5.22 -1.93
N ALA A 90 9.22 4.89 -3.22
CA ALA A 90 8.54 3.72 -3.76
C ALA A 90 9.13 2.41 -3.20
N CYS A 91 8.26 1.45 -2.90
CA CYS A 91 8.62 0.13 -2.38
C CYS A 91 9.23 -0.79 -3.45
N LYS A 92 8.80 -0.65 -4.71
CA LYS A 92 9.15 -1.54 -5.83
C LYS A 92 9.35 -0.76 -7.12
N LYS A 93 10.29 -1.22 -7.94
CA LYS A 93 10.39 -0.76 -9.34
C LYS A 93 9.26 -1.36 -10.15
N GLY A 94 8.49 -0.52 -10.83
CA GLY A 94 7.36 -0.95 -11.65
C GLY A 94 6.56 0.25 -12.17
N VAL A 95 5.45 -0.04 -12.84
CA VAL A 95 4.60 0.98 -13.45
C VAL A 95 3.13 0.71 -13.14
N VAL A 96 2.43 1.70 -12.62
CA VAL A 96 0.97 1.74 -12.54
C VAL A 96 0.45 2.57 -13.71
N ILE A 97 -0.46 2.02 -14.49
CA ILE A 97 -1.17 2.71 -15.57
C ILE A 97 -2.62 2.82 -15.15
N ALA A 98 -3.09 4.04 -14.90
CA ALA A 98 -4.49 4.33 -14.61
C ALA A 98 -5.13 5.02 -15.82
N PHE A 99 -6.25 4.50 -16.32
CA PHE A 99 -6.93 5.05 -17.48
C PHE A 99 -8.44 5.15 -17.27
N GLY A 100 -9.07 6.08 -17.98
CA GLY A 100 -10.53 6.14 -18.18
C GLY A 100 -10.86 5.89 -19.65
N SER A 101 -11.92 5.14 -19.94
CA SER A 101 -12.28 4.83 -21.33
C SER A 101 -13.78 4.61 -21.49
N MET A 102 -14.45 5.46 -22.29
CA MET A 102 -15.86 5.27 -22.63
C MET A 102 -16.06 4.25 -23.75
N TYR A 103 -15.30 4.40 -24.85
CA TYR A 103 -15.51 3.63 -26.09
C TYR A 103 -14.39 2.59 -26.38
N GLY A 104 -13.41 2.45 -25.49
CA GLY A 104 -12.36 1.43 -25.59
C GLY A 104 -11.04 1.90 -26.20
N ASN A 105 -10.99 3.07 -26.83
CA ASN A 105 -9.78 3.59 -27.48
C ASN A 105 -8.65 3.82 -26.47
N THR A 106 -8.93 4.51 -25.36
CA THR A 106 -7.94 4.77 -24.29
C THR A 106 -7.46 3.46 -23.63
N ARG A 107 -8.34 2.47 -23.51
CA ARG A 107 -7.97 1.12 -23.05
C ARG A 107 -6.97 0.46 -23.99
N ALA A 108 -7.17 0.56 -25.30
CA ALA A 108 -6.23 0.02 -26.29
C ALA A 108 -4.86 0.71 -26.19
N ILE A 109 -4.83 2.03 -25.98
CA ILE A 109 -3.58 2.78 -25.76
C ILE A 109 -2.87 2.29 -24.49
N ALA A 110 -3.59 2.16 -23.37
CA ALA A 110 -3.04 1.66 -22.10
C ALA A 110 -2.42 0.25 -22.25
N GLN A 111 -3.11 -0.63 -22.99
CA GLN A 111 -2.61 -1.99 -23.27
C GLN A 111 -1.37 -1.97 -24.17
N GLN A 112 -1.34 -1.11 -25.20
CA GLN A 112 -0.15 -0.98 -26.06
C GLN A 112 1.04 -0.42 -25.28
N LEU A 113 0.83 0.58 -24.41
CA LEU A 113 1.88 1.10 -23.53
C LEU A 113 2.47 -0.02 -22.65
N ALA A 114 1.61 -0.79 -21.98
CA ALA A 114 2.05 -1.91 -21.15
C ALA A 114 2.84 -2.95 -21.94
N LYS A 115 2.39 -3.29 -23.17
CA LYS A 115 3.11 -4.20 -24.06
C LYS A 115 4.50 -3.69 -24.42
N GLN A 116 4.64 -2.40 -24.71
CA GLN A 116 5.95 -1.80 -25.05
C GLN A 116 6.88 -1.74 -23.83
N LEU A 117 6.35 -1.43 -22.65
CA LEU A 117 7.11 -1.46 -21.40
C LEU A 117 7.62 -2.88 -21.09
N SER A 118 6.77 -3.89 -21.27
CA SER A 118 7.14 -5.30 -21.09
C SER A 118 8.25 -5.73 -22.06
N LYS A 119 8.18 -5.33 -23.34
CA LYS A 119 9.27 -5.56 -24.32
C LYS A 119 10.60 -4.93 -23.93
N ARG A 120 10.57 -3.85 -23.14
CA ARG A 120 11.76 -3.17 -22.61
C ARG A 120 12.22 -3.72 -21.25
N GLY A 121 11.66 -4.85 -20.80
CA GLY A 121 12.09 -5.54 -19.58
C GLY A 121 11.38 -5.10 -18.30
N VAL A 122 10.33 -4.28 -18.38
CA VAL A 122 9.51 -3.96 -17.20
C VAL A 122 8.59 -5.14 -16.89
N THR A 123 8.81 -5.80 -15.76
CA THR A 123 8.09 -7.03 -15.38
C THR A 123 6.89 -6.78 -14.47
N ASP A 124 6.90 -5.70 -13.66
CA ASP A 124 5.81 -5.36 -12.74
C ASP A 124 5.00 -4.17 -13.27
N ILE A 125 3.91 -4.47 -13.96
CA ILE A 125 3.00 -3.49 -14.57
C ILE A 125 1.58 -3.75 -14.06
N LYS A 126 0.95 -2.71 -13.51
CA LYS A 126 -0.47 -2.74 -13.11
C LYS A 126 -1.26 -1.81 -14.01
N ILE A 127 -2.40 -2.28 -14.51
CA ILE A 127 -3.30 -1.49 -15.34
C ILE A 127 -4.66 -1.42 -14.65
N TYR A 128 -5.15 -0.21 -14.42
CA TYR A 128 -6.42 0.06 -13.76
C TYR A 128 -7.32 0.91 -14.63
N ASP A 129 -8.57 0.45 -14.78
CA ASP A 129 -9.67 1.29 -15.25
C ASP A 129 -10.26 2.03 -14.05
N VAL A 130 -10.11 3.36 -14.03
CA VAL A 130 -10.55 4.20 -12.90
C VAL A 130 -12.08 4.21 -12.74
N SER A 131 -12.83 3.84 -13.78
CA SER A 131 -14.30 3.72 -13.71
C SER A 131 -14.77 2.42 -13.07
N LYS A 132 -13.88 1.43 -12.95
CA LYS A 132 -14.19 0.08 -12.44
C LYS A 132 -13.48 -0.27 -11.14
N THR A 133 -12.40 0.44 -10.81
CA THR A 133 -11.57 0.15 -9.64
C THR A 133 -11.69 1.29 -8.63
N ASN A 134 -11.94 0.96 -7.37
CA ASN A 134 -11.98 1.97 -6.32
C ASN A 134 -10.61 2.67 -6.21
N ALA A 135 -10.62 4.01 -6.16
CA ALA A 135 -9.42 4.84 -6.14
C ALA A 135 -8.42 4.43 -5.05
N SER A 136 -8.89 3.91 -3.92
CA SER A 136 -8.02 3.51 -2.81
C SER A 136 -6.98 2.44 -3.18
N TYR A 137 -7.31 1.49 -4.06
CA TYR A 137 -6.34 0.50 -4.55
C TYR A 137 -5.33 1.13 -5.49
N ILE A 138 -5.79 2.04 -6.36
CA ILE A 138 -4.93 2.72 -7.34
C ILE A 138 -3.91 3.59 -6.61
N ILE A 139 -4.35 4.33 -5.59
CA ILE A 139 -3.48 5.16 -4.75
C ILE A 139 -2.47 4.29 -3.98
N ALA A 140 -2.90 3.15 -3.43
CA ALA A 140 -2.01 2.24 -2.70
C ALA A 140 -0.90 1.67 -3.59
N ASP A 141 -1.22 1.29 -4.82
CA ASP A 141 -0.24 0.83 -5.79
C ASP A 141 0.61 1.97 -6.35
N ALA A 142 0.04 3.16 -6.57
CA ALA A 142 0.81 4.32 -6.99
C ALA A 142 1.91 4.68 -5.96
N TRP A 143 1.68 4.43 -4.67
CA TRP A 143 2.69 4.58 -3.62
C TRP A 143 3.70 3.42 -3.58
N LYS A 144 3.29 2.23 -4.03
CA LYS A 144 4.12 1.01 -4.04
C LYS A 144 5.14 1.05 -5.16
N TYR A 145 4.77 1.55 -6.34
CA TYR A 145 5.60 1.51 -7.55
C TYR A 145 6.29 2.83 -7.85
N THR A 146 7.44 2.76 -8.51
CA THR A 146 8.26 3.93 -8.87
C THR A 146 7.61 4.86 -9.91
N ASN A 147 6.69 4.38 -10.73
CA ASN A 147 6.10 5.16 -11.83
C ASN A 147 4.59 5.04 -11.86
N LEU A 148 3.91 6.16 -12.10
CA LEU A 148 2.48 6.25 -12.37
C LEU A 148 2.28 6.95 -13.72
N VAL A 149 1.45 6.36 -14.59
CA VAL A 149 1.03 6.92 -15.86
C VAL A 149 -0.49 7.04 -15.85
N THR A 150 -1.00 8.24 -16.13
CA THR A 150 -2.44 8.50 -16.28
C THR A 150 -2.78 8.76 -17.74
N ILE A 151 -3.86 8.15 -18.22
CA ILE A 151 -4.32 8.30 -19.60
C ILE A 151 -5.81 8.67 -19.56
N ALA A 152 -6.17 9.79 -20.17
CA ALA A 152 -7.55 10.26 -20.32
C ALA A 152 -7.98 10.09 -21.79
#